data_AF-A0A958TN79-F1
#
_entry.id   AF-A0A958TN79-F1
#
_cell.length_a   1.000
_cell.length_b   1.000
_cell.length_c   1.000
_cell.angle_alpha   90.00
_cell.angle_beta   90.00
_cell.angle_gamma   90.00
#
_symmetry.space_group_name_H-M   'P 1'
#
loop_
_entity.id
_entity.type
_entity.pdbx_description
1 polymer ?
#
loop_
_entity_poly.entity_id
_entity_poly.type
_entity_poly.pdbx_seq_one_letter_code
_entity_poly.pdbx_strand_id
1 'polypeptide(L)'
;PIDMVAEIISSSLLVLLIIYTFLVNKDLPDTIPTHFNFNGEADAYGSKHTMWLLPAIGLVMFIGFNILNRFPHLHNYMVNITEENALKNYRFST
;
A
#
# COMPACT_ATOMS: atom_id res chain seq x y z
N PRO A 1 -10.03 -18.12 -2.48
CA PRO A 1 -8.68 -18.59 -2.90
C PRO A 1 -7.84 -17.46 -3.49
N ILE A 2 -8.43 -16.62 -4.35
CA ILE A 2 -7.76 -15.44 -4.92
C ILE A 2 -7.37 -14.41 -3.85
N ASP A 3 -8.23 -14.14 -2.87
CA ASP A 3 -7.98 -13.15 -1.81
C ASP A 3 -6.76 -13.52 -0.96
N MET A 4 -6.69 -14.78 -0.55
CA MET A 4 -5.55 -15.33 0.20
C MET A 4 -4.24 -15.21 -0.60
N VAL A 5 -4.28 -15.46 -1.91
CA VAL A 5 -3.10 -15.30 -2.78
C VAL A 5 -2.71 -13.83 -2.89
N ALA A 6 -3.67 -12.93 -3.08
CA ALA A 6 -3.43 -11.49 -3.14
C ALA A 6 -2.86 -10.95 -1.82
N GLU A 7 -3.36 -11.43 -0.67
CA GLU A 7 -2.88 -11.07 0.66
C GLU A 7 -1.44 -11.54 0.90
N ILE A 8 -1.12 -12.79 0.52
CA ILE A 8 0.24 -13.33 0.63
C ILE A 8 1.21 -12.56 -0.28
N ILE A 9 0.82 -12.29 -1.53
CA ILE A 9 1.68 -11.55 -2.47
C ILE A 9 1.90 -10.12 -1.98
N SER A 10 0.84 -9.40 -1.63
CA SER A 10 0.94 -8.01 -1.19
C SER A 10 1.71 -7.86 0.12
N SER A 11 1.48 -8.73 1.10
CA SER A 11 2.25 -8.74 2.35
C SER A 11 3.72 -9.06 2.12
N SER A 12 4.04 -10.04 1.26
CA SER A 12 5.42 -10.39 0.90
C SER A 12 6.13 -9.22 0.22
N LEU A 13 5.47 -8.56 -0.74
CA LEU A 13 6.02 -7.39 -1.42
C LEU A 13 6.24 -6.21 -0.46
N LEU A 14 5.31 -5.97 0.47
CA LEU A 14 5.44 -4.92 1.48
C LEU A 14 6.62 -5.20 2.42
N VAL A 15 6.77 -6.44 2.90
CA VAL A 15 7.91 -6.85 3.73
C VAL A 15 9.22 -6.68 2.97
N LEU A 16 9.29 -7.11 1.71
CA LEU A 16 10.46 -6.91 0.86
C LEU A 16 10.79 -5.43 0.67
N LEU A 17 9.79 -4.58 0.44
CA LEU A 17 9.96 -3.13 0.32
C LEU A 17 10.54 -2.50 1.60
N ILE A 18 10.02 -2.88 2.76
CA ILE A 18 10.50 -2.39 4.06
C ILE A 18 11.93 -2.86 4.30
N ILE A 19 12.23 -4.15 4.08
CA ILE A 19 13.58 -4.70 4.24
C ILE A 19 14.56 -4.00 3.29
N TYR A 20 14.20 -3.86 2.02
CA TYR A 20 15.04 -3.22 1.03
C TYR A 20 15.33 -1.76 1.40
N THR A 21 14.30 -1.01 1.81
CA THR A 21 14.45 0.38 2.26
C THR A 21 15.39 0.45 3.46
N PHE A 22 15.22 -0.44 4.45
CA PHE A 22 16.09 -0.48 5.62
C PHE A 22 17.55 -0.80 5.29
N LEU A 23 17.80 -1.77 4.40
CA LEU A 23 19.15 -2.16 3.99
C LEU A 23 19.85 -1.01 3.27
N VAL A 24 19.20 -0.39 2.28
CA VAL A 24 19.79 0.68 1.47
C VAL A 24 19.93 1.99 2.25
N ASN A 25 19.02 2.30 3.16
CA ASN A 25 19.04 3.56 3.93
C ASN A 25 20.32 3.75 4.77
N LYS A 26 21.04 2.68 5.11
CA LYS A 26 22.31 2.76 5.85
C LYS A 26 23.46 3.33 5.02
N ASP A 27 23.45 3.04 3.72
CA ASP A 27 24.55 3.39 2.81
C ASP A 27 24.29 4.73 2.10
N LEU A 28 23.11 5.31 2.27
CA LEU A 28 22.75 6.57 1.63
C LEU A 28 23.32 7.79 2.38
N PRO A 29 23.79 8.80 1.63
CA PRO A 29 24.11 10.11 2.19
C PRO A 29 22.86 10.76 2.78
N ASP A 30 23.04 11.72 3.68
CA ASP A 30 21.90 12.36 4.36
C ASP A 30 20.96 13.11 3.40
N THR A 31 21.47 13.52 2.24
CA THR A 31 20.71 14.17 1.15
C THR A 31 20.79 13.34 -0.13
N ILE A 32 19.64 13.01 -0.71
CA ILE A 32 19.50 12.20 -1.94
C ILE A 32 18.64 12.92 -2.98
N PRO A 33 18.76 12.58 -4.28
CA PRO A 33 17.78 12.98 -5.29
C PRO A 33 16.39 12.46 -4.94
N THR A 34 15.38 13.33 -5.02
CA THR A 34 13.97 12.98 -4.74
C THR A 34 13.05 13.18 -5.95
N HIS A 35 13.51 13.93 -6.95
CA HIS A 35 12.80 14.12 -8.21
C HIS A 35 13.83 14.19 -9.36
N PHE A 36 13.42 13.70 -10.53
CA PHE A 36 14.21 13.69 -11.74
C PHE A 36 13.41 14.33 -12.88
N ASN A 37 14.05 15.21 -13.64
CA ASN A 37 13.44 15.87 -14.79
C ASN A 37 13.31 14.91 -16.00
N PHE A 38 12.75 15.41 -17.09
CA PHE A 38 12.58 14.62 -18.33
C PHE A 38 13.89 14.13 -18.96
N ASN A 39 15.03 14.77 -18.67
CA ASN A 39 16.35 14.35 -19.14
C ASN A 39 16.98 13.27 -18.23
N GLY A 40 16.30 12.90 -17.13
CA GLY A 40 16.83 11.96 -16.13
C GLY A 40 17.84 12.59 -15.16
N GLU A 41 17.91 13.92 -15.12
CA GLU A 41 18.78 14.65 -14.19
C GLU A 41 18.01 14.97 -12.91
N ALA A 42 18.67 14.87 -11.76
CA ALA A 42 18.09 15.25 -10.48
C ALA A 42 17.89 16.77 -10.42
N ASP A 43 16.64 17.22 -10.24
CA ASP A 43 16.27 18.63 -10.11
C ASP A 43 15.68 18.97 -8.73
N ALA A 44 15.46 17.96 -7.88
CA ALA A 44 15.15 18.15 -6.46
C ALA A 44 15.91 17.14 -5.58
N TYR A 45 16.29 17.61 -4.39
CA TYR A 45 17.01 16.84 -3.38
C TYR A 45 16.33 16.99 -2.02
N GLY A 46 16.44 15.95 -1.20
CA GLY A 46 15.84 15.93 0.13
C GLY A 46 16.51 14.93 1.06
N SER A 47 16.02 14.85 2.29
CA SER A 47 16.56 13.92 3.28
C SER A 47 16.38 12.47 2.83
N LYS A 48 17.37 11.59 3.08
CA LYS A 48 17.23 10.13 2.85
C LYS A 48 16.02 9.51 3.55
N HIS A 49 15.55 10.13 4.63
CA HIS A 49 14.37 9.67 5.37
C HIS A 49 13.08 9.73 4.54
N THR A 50 13.04 10.53 3.47
CA THR A 50 11.93 10.56 2.51
C THR A 50 11.63 9.19 1.90
N MET A 51 12.61 8.28 1.82
CA MET A 51 12.41 6.91 1.35
C MET A 51 11.41 6.12 2.19
N TRP A 52 11.22 6.46 3.46
CA TRP A 52 10.27 5.78 4.35
C TRP A 52 8.81 6.15 4.06
N LEU A 53 8.56 7.20 3.27
CA LEU A 53 7.21 7.63 2.91
C LEU A 53 6.46 6.53 2.14
N LEU A 54 7.10 5.89 1.16
CA LEU A 54 6.46 4.84 0.35
C LEU A 54 6.15 3.57 1.17
N PRO A 55 7.07 3.00 1.97
CA PRO A 55 6.75 1.93 2.91
C PRO A 55 5.63 2.29 3.89
N ALA A 56 5.62 3.53 4.40
CA ALA A 56 4.58 3.98 5.33
C ALA A 56 3.20 4.03 4.66
N ILE A 57 3.09 4.62 3.47
CA ILE A 57 1.86 4.63 2.67
C ILE A 57 1.42 3.19 2.37
N GLY A 58 2.35 2.33 1.92
CA GLY A 58 2.08 0.92 1.63
C GLY A 58 1.53 0.17 2.85
N LEU A 59 2.10 0.39 4.03
CA LEU A 59 1.64 -0.21 5.28
C LEU A 59 0.22 0.26 5.64
N VAL A 60 -0.03 1.58 5.58
CA VAL A 60 -1.35 2.15 5.85
C VAL A 60 -2.40 1.60 4.89
N MET A 61 -2.08 1.53 3.59
CA MET A 61 -2.99 0.97 2.59
C MET A 61 -3.22 -0.52 2.82
N PHE A 62 -2.18 -1.31 3.09
CA PHE A 62 -2.32 -2.74 3.37
C PHE A 62 -3.22 -3.00 4.57
N ILE A 63 -3.03 -2.28 5.67
CA ILE A 63 -3.88 -2.37 6.87
C ILE A 63 -5.31 -1.94 6.54
N GLY A 64 -5.47 -0.81 5.84
CA GLY A 64 -6.78 -0.28 5.45
C GLY A 64 -7.59 -1.27 4.61
N PHE A 65 -6.98 -1.88 3.59
CA PHE A 65 -7.65 -2.89 2.77
C PHE A 65 -7.94 -4.17 3.54
N ASN A 66 -7.06 -4.61 4.44
CA ASN A 66 -7.34 -5.75 5.31
C ASN A 66 -8.57 -5.50 6.20
N ILE A 67 -8.71 -4.30 6.75
CA ILE A 67 -9.88 -3.90 7.54
C ILE A 67 -11.14 -3.94 6.67
N LEU A 68 -11.10 -3.34 5.48
CA LEU A 68 -12.25 -3.31 4.57
C LEU A 68 -12.67 -4.73 4.15
N ASN A 69 -11.72 -5.58 3.74
CA ASN A 69 -11.99 -6.97 3.38
C ASN A 69 -12.59 -7.79 4.53
N ARG A 70 -12.15 -7.54 5.78
CA ARG A 70 -12.69 -8.21 6.97
C ARG A 70 -14.09 -7.70 7.35
N PHE A 71 -14.39 -6.44 7.05
CA PHE A 71 -15.63 -5.77 7.42
C PHE A 71 -16.32 -5.18 6.18
N PRO A 72 -16.89 -6.03 5.29
CA PRO A 72 -17.45 -5.59 4.01
C PRO A 72 -18.59 -4.58 4.16
N HIS A 73 -19.30 -4.59 5.29
CA HIS A 73 -20.35 -3.59 5.60
C HIS A 73 -19.84 -2.14 5.69
N LEU A 74 -18.53 -1.92 5.80
CA LEU A 74 -17.90 -0.60 5.77
C LEU A 74 -17.67 -0.07 4.34
N HIS A 75 -17.84 -0.91 3.32
CA HIS A 75 -17.70 -0.48 1.95
C HIS A 75 -18.80 0.52 1.55
N ASN A 76 -18.48 1.36 0.57
CA ASN A 76 -19.45 2.29 0.01
C ASN A 76 -20.27 1.61 -1.09
N TYR A 77 -21.49 1.17 -0.76
CA TYR A 77 -22.40 0.51 -1.70
C TYR A 77 -23.36 1.51 -2.36
N MET A 78 -23.64 1.30 -3.65
CA MET A 78 -24.64 2.10 -4.41
C MET A 78 -26.10 1.80 -4.01
N VAL A 79 -26.32 0.76 -3.21
CA VAL A 79 -27.63 0.33 -2.73
C VAL A 79 -27.59 0.16 -1.22
N ASN A 80 -28.74 0.36 -0.56
CA ASN A 80 -28.86 0.04 0.85
C ASN A 80 -28.72 -1.46 1.07
N ILE A 81 -27.84 -1.82 2.01
CA ILE A 81 -27.61 -3.21 2.38
C ILE A 81 -28.74 -3.69 3.28
N THR A 82 -29.39 -4.77 2.89
CA THR A 82 -30.42 -5.49 3.64
C THR A 82 -29.95 -6.93 3.88
N GLU A 83 -30.57 -7.64 4.81
CA GLU A 83 -30.22 -9.05 5.08
C GLU A 83 -30.30 -9.93 3.82
N GLU A 84 -31.27 -9.65 2.95
CA GLU A 84 -31.49 -10.40 1.70
C GLU A 84 -30.37 -10.17 0.67
N ASN A 85 -29.86 -8.93 0.55
CA ASN A 85 -28.90 -8.57 -0.48
C ASN A 85 -27.43 -8.55 0.01
N ALA A 86 -27.20 -8.64 1.33
CA ALA A 86 -25.89 -8.49 1.95
C ALA A 86 -24.87 -9.50 1.41
N LEU A 87 -25.21 -10.80 1.40
CA LEU A 87 -24.28 -11.85 0.95
C LEU A 87 -23.82 -11.62 -0.49
N LYS A 88 -24.74 -11.22 -1.37
CA LYS A 88 -24.44 -10.95 -2.78
C LYS A 88 -23.51 -9.75 -2.91
N ASN A 89 -23.87 -8.62 -2.31
CA ASN A 89 -23.09 -7.39 -2.42
C ASN A 89 -21.72 -7.50 -1.74
N TYR A 90 -21.61 -8.18 -0.60
CA TYR A 90 -20.34 -8.40 0.10
C TYR A 90 -19.40 -9.24 -0.75
N ARG A 91 -19.89 -10.33 -1.36
CA ARG A 91 -19.08 -11.19 -2.25
C ARG A 91 -18.60 -10.51 -3.54
N PHE A 92 -19.33 -9.53 -4.05
CA PHE A 92 -18.90 -8.80 -5.25
C PHE A 92 -17.93 -7.65 -4.95
N SER A 93 -17.76 -7.33 -3.67
CA SER A 93 -17.00 -6.16 -3.25
C SER A 93 -15.66 -6.50 -2.59
N THR A 94 -15.34 -7.78 -2.46
CA THR A 94 -14.11 -8.34 -1.91
C THR A 94 -13.53 -9.28 -2.94
#